data_AF-A0A844EPS9-F1
#
_entry.id   AF-A0A844EPS9-F1
#
_cell.length_a   1.000
_cell.length_b   1.000
_cell.length_c   1.000
_cell.angle_alpha   90.00
_cell.angle_beta   90.00
_cell.angle_gamma   90.00
#
_symmetry.space_group_name_H-M   'P 1'
#
loop_
_entity.id
_entity.type
_entity.pdbx_description
1 polymer ?
#
loop_
_entity_poly.entity_id
_entity_poly.type
_entity_poly.pdbx_seq_one_letter_code
_entity_poly.pdbx_strand_id
1 'polypeptide(L)'
;RRGLEHLGRGSIFVKGKKENEDAQKMITALDKAIQYMSKRRIGALMTIQMNTGLEEYIETGIDLDADVSGELLINIFIPNTPLHDG
;
A
#
# COMPACT_ATOMS: atom_id res chain seq x y z
N ARG A 1 -39.33 -3.29 9.96
CA ARG A 1 -38.19 -3.05 10.88
C ARG A 1 -37.16 -4.19 10.91
N ARG A 2 -37.56 -5.48 10.82
CA ARG A 2 -36.61 -6.62 10.80
C ARG A 2 -35.82 -6.84 9.50
N GLY A 3 -36.30 -6.34 8.36
CA GLY A 3 -35.61 -6.51 7.06
C GLY A 3 -34.30 -5.73 6.92
N LEU A 4 -34.20 -4.55 7.55
CA LEU A 4 -32.99 -3.71 7.50
C LEU A 4 -31.85 -4.27 8.37
N GLU A 5 -32.15 -5.01 9.44
CA GLU A 5 -31.12 -5.68 10.26
C GLU A 5 -30.37 -6.77 9.50
N HIS A 6 -31.03 -7.48 8.58
CA HIS A 6 -30.40 -8.54 7.78
C HIS A 6 -29.51 -7.95 6.67
N LEU A 7 -29.94 -6.85 6.06
CA LEU A 7 -29.13 -6.11 5.06
C LEU A 7 -27.92 -5.41 5.72
N GLY A 8 -28.09 -4.88 6.94
CA GLY A 8 -27.01 -4.28 7.72
C GLY A 8 -25.90 -5.26 8.10
N ARG A 9 -26.24 -6.49 8.50
CA ARG A 9 -25.23 -7.54 8.77
C ARG A 9 -24.52 -7.99 7.50
N GLY A 10 -25.27 -8.23 6.40
CA GLY A 10 -24.68 -8.65 5.12
C GLY A 10 -23.67 -7.64 4.56
N SER A 11 -23.95 -6.35 4.68
CA SER A 11 -23.03 -5.27 4.25
C SER A 11 -21.72 -5.25 5.07
N ILE A 12 -21.79 -5.50 6.38
CA ILE A 12 -20.60 -5.57 7.25
C ILE A 12 -19.71 -6.76 6.88
N PHE A 13 -20.29 -7.94 6.59
CA PHE A 13 -19.54 -9.12 6.13
C PHE A 13 -18.86 -8.89 4.78
N VAL A 14 -19.53 -8.22 3.83
CA VAL A 14 -18.94 -7.89 2.53
C VAL A 14 -17.80 -6.87 2.67
N LYS A 15 -17.94 -5.89 3.57
CA LYS A 15 -16.90 -4.88 3.84
C LYS A 15 -15.63 -5.51 4.42
N GLY A 16 -15.76 -6.38 5.43
CA GLY A 16 -14.61 -7.08 6.03
C GLY A 16 -13.89 -8.01 5.05
N LYS A 17 -14.62 -8.63 4.10
CA LYS A 17 -14.01 -9.43 3.04
C LYS A 17 -13.18 -8.58 2.08
N LYS A 18 -13.70 -7.42 1.66
CA LYS A 18 -13.01 -6.51 0.74
C LYS A 18 -11.74 -5.92 1.39
N GLU A 19 -11.81 -5.48 2.64
CA GLU A 19 -10.64 -4.97 3.37
C GLU A 19 -9.52 -6.02 3.44
N ASN A 20 -9.87 -7.29 3.66
CA ASN A 20 -8.91 -8.39 3.69
C ASN A 20 -8.28 -8.66 2.30
N GLU A 21 -9.07 -8.57 1.23
CA GLU A 21 -8.57 -8.71 -0.15
C GLU A 21 -7.59 -7.59 -0.52
N ASP A 22 -7.88 -6.35 -0.16
CA ASP A 22 -7.01 -5.21 -0.48
C ASP A 22 -5.70 -5.23 0.32
N ALA A 23 -5.77 -5.63 1.61
CA ALA A 23 -4.57 -5.89 2.41
C ALA A 23 -3.71 -7.01 1.80
N GLN A 24 -4.33 -8.10 1.35
CA GLN A 24 -3.62 -9.22 0.73
C GLN A 24 -2.92 -8.81 -0.57
N LYS A 25 -3.56 -7.98 -1.41
CA LYS A 25 -2.94 -7.42 -2.63
C LYS A 25 -1.72 -6.56 -2.28
N MET A 26 -1.84 -5.69 -1.28
CA MET A 26 -0.74 -4.84 -0.82
C MET A 26 0.44 -5.68 -0.33
N ILE A 27 0.19 -6.72 0.48
CA ILE A 27 1.22 -7.65 0.96
C ILE A 27 1.94 -8.33 -0.21
N THR A 28 1.20 -8.81 -1.21
CA THR A 28 1.78 -9.45 -2.39
C THR A 28 2.63 -8.47 -3.23
N ALA A 29 2.18 -7.22 -3.38
CA ALA A 29 2.95 -6.18 -4.06
C ALA A 29 4.27 -5.87 -3.31
N LEU A 30 4.20 -5.72 -1.99
CA LEU A 30 5.36 -5.49 -1.13
C LEU A 30 6.36 -6.64 -1.19
N ASP A 31 5.91 -7.89 -1.02
CA ASP A 31 6.80 -9.06 -1.08
C ASP A 31 7.55 -9.12 -2.41
N LYS A 32 6.84 -8.95 -3.54
CA LYS A 32 7.46 -8.92 -4.86
C LYS A 32 8.56 -7.86 -4.98
N ALA A 33 8.30 -6.63 -4.52
CA ALA A 33 9.26 -5.54 -4.59
C ALA A 33 10.46 -5.76 -3.66
N ILE A 34 10.21 -6.15 -2.41
CA ILE A 34 11.25 -6.41 -1.39
C ILE A 34 12.18 -7.54 -1.85
N GLN A 35 11.63 -8.64 -2.35
CA GLN A 35 12.42 -9.76 -2.87
C GLN A 35 13.30 -9.33 -4.06
N TYR A 36 12.76 -8.50 -4.96
CA TYR A 36 13.51 -7.98 -6.11
C TYR A 36 14.68 -7.09 -5.68
N MET A 37 14.42 -6.13 -4.79
CA MET A 37 15.39 -5.14 -4.30
C MET A 37 16.48 -5.78 -3.45
N SER A 38 16.09 -6.69 -2.54
CA SER A 38 17.01 -7.45 -1.68
C SER A 38 18.04 -8.23 -2.50
N LYS A 39 17.59 -8.99 -3.52
CA LYS A 39 18.48 -9.74 -4.43
C LYS A 39 19.50 -8.86 -5.17
N ARG A 40 19.19 -7.57 -5.34
CA ARG A 40 20.02 -6.60 -6.06
C ARG A 40 20.76 -5.62 -5.16
N ARG A 41 20.60 -5.75 -3.83
CA ARG A 41 21.17 -4.82 -2.83
C ARG A 41 20.76 -3.37 -3.07
N ILE A 42 19.51 -3.18 -3.49
CA ILE A 42 18.88 -1.87 -3.60
C ILE A 42 18.31 -1.49 -2.24
N GLY A 43 18.70 -0.33 -1.70
CA GLY A 43 18.15 0.21 -0.47
C GLY A 43 16.75 0.77 -0.71
N ALA A 44 15.85 0.57 0.25
CA ALA A 44 14.50 1.13 0.20
C ALA A 44 14.05 1.47 1.62
N LEU A 45 13.42 2.64 1.78
CA LEU A 45 12.72 3.05 3.00
C LEU A 45 11.24 3.17 2.67
N MET A 46 10.41 2.37 3.35
CA MET A 46 8.96 2.35 3.15
C MET A 46 8.27 2.47 4.50
N THR A 47 7.35 3.44 4.61
CA THR A 47 6.47 3.63 5.77
C THR A 47 5.04 3.32 5.39
N ILE A 48 4.31 2.63 6.27
CA ILE A 48 2.90 2.31 6.09
C ILE A 48 2.12 3.11 7.14
N GLN A 49 1.30 4.06 6.69
CA GLN A 49 0.42 4.81 7.57
C GLN A 49 -0.58 3.86 8.24
N MET A 50 -0.68 3.97 9.56
CA MET A 50 -1.65 3.21 10.36
C MET A 50 -2.75 4.17 10.85
N ASN A 51 -2.97 4.25 12.16
CA ASN A 51 -3.98 5.14 12.73
C ASN A 51 -3.51 6.59 12.85
N THR A 52 -2.20 6.81 12.98
CA THR A 52 -1.60 8.14 13.06
C THR A 52 -1.30 8.65 11.66
N GLY A 53 -1.77 9.84 11.36
CA GLY A 53 -1.46 10.55 10.11
C GLY A 53 0.04 10.81 9.96
N LEU A 54 0.51 10.82 8.72
CA LEU A 54 1.91 11.07 8.36
C LEU A 54 2.07 12.37 7.57
N GLU A 55 1.06 13.24 7.56
CA GLU A 55 1.00 14.43 6.70
C GLU A 55 2.24 15.32 6.87
N GLU A 56 2.68 15.56 8.11
CA GLU A 56 3.88 16.36 8.43
C GLU A 56 5.20 15.76 7.89
N TYR A 57 5.23 14.47 7.54
CA TYR A 57 6.39 13.78 6.99
C TYR A 57 6.34 13.65 5.46
N ILE A 58 5.17 13.80 4.85
CA ILE A 58 4.96 13.58 3.41
C ILE A 58 5.13 14.89 2.61
N GLU A 59 5.10 16.07 3.26
CA GLU A 59 5.15 17.40 2.61
C GLU A 59 6.34 17.64 1.67
N THR A 60 7.47 16.94 1.86
CA THR A 60 8.67 17.10 1.04
C THR A 60 8.75 16.12 -0.14
N GLY A 61 7.84 15.15 -0.19
CA GLY A 61 7.80 14.12 -1.22
C GLY A 61 7.14 14.58 -2.52
N ILE A 62 7.13 13.67 -3.50
CA ILE A 62 6.35 13.82 -4.73
C ILE A 62 5.07 13.00 -4.56
N ASP A 63 3.92 13.67 -4.53
CA ASP A 63 2.63 13.00 -4.46
C ASP A 63 2.40 12.12 -5.69
N LEU A 64 1.99 10.88 -5.44
CA LEU A 64 1.66 9.90 -6.47
C LEU A 64 0.22 9.43 -6.27
N ASP A 65 -0.67 9.83 -7.17
CA ASP A 65 -2.02 9.26 -7.29
C ASP A 65 -1.94 7.92 -8.03
N ALA A 66 -1.50 6.87 -7.33
CA ALA A 66 -1.18 5.58 -7.94
C ALA A 66 -1.62 4.39 -7.07
N ASP A 67 -2.05 3.32 -7.74
CA ASP A 67 -2.26 2.03 -7.10
C ASP A 67 -0.93 1.38 -6.72
N VAL A 68 -0.89 0.77 -5.53
CA VAL A 68 0.29 0.05 -5.05
C VAL A 68 0.49 -1.23 -5.87
N SER A 69 1.64 -1.31 -6.56
CA SER A 69 2.08 -2.49 -7.30
C SER A 69 3.56 -2.76 -7.06
N GLY A 70 3.98 -4.02 -7.21
CA GLY A 70 5.39 -4.38 -7.04
C GLY A 70 6.30 -3.69 -8.06
N GLU A 71 5.84 -3.55 -9.30
CA GLU A 71 6.53 -2.83 -10.37
C GLU A 71 6.73 -1.35 -10.05
N LEU A 72 5.70 -0.67 -9.54
CA LEU A 72 5.80 0.73 -9.15
C LEU A 72 6.80 0.90 -8.00
N LEU A 73 6.69 0.08 -6.96
CA LEU A 73 7.61 0.11 -5.81
C LEU A 73 9.06 -0.13 -6.24
N ILE A 74 9.30 -1.10 -7.12
CA ILE A 74 10.64 -1.34 -7.66
C ILE A 74 11.16 -0.07 -8.36
N ASN A 75 10.36 0.53 -9.25
CA ASN A 75 10.77 1.69 -10.03
C ASN A 75 11.06 2.93 -9.16
N ILE A 76 10.30 3.16 -8.09
CA ILE A 76 10.56 4.24 -7.12
C ILE A 76 11.97 4.09 -6.55
N PHE A 77 12.35 2.87 -6.16
CA PHE A 77 13.65 2.60 -5.54
C PHE A 77 14.73 2.15 -6.54
N ILE A 78 14.60 2.33 -7.85
CA ILE A 78 15.73 2.10 -8.76
C ILE A 78 16.77 3.23 -8.62
N PRO A 79 18.05 2.94 -8.32
CA PRO A 79 19.08 3.96 -8.18
C PRO A 79 19.23 4.86 -9.42
N ASN A 80 19.61 6.12 -9.18
CA ASN A 80 19.81 7.14 -10.22
C ASN A 80 18.53 7.53 -10.99
N THR A 81 17.37 7.43 -10.35
CA THR A 81 16.11 7.96 -10.88
C THR A 81 15.63 9.15 -10.02
N PRO A 82 14.84 10.09 -10.57
CA PRO A 82 14.34 11.24 -9.80
C PRO A 82 13.49 10.87 -8.57
N LEU A 83 12.90 9.68 -8.54
CA LEU A 83 12.04 9.20 -7.43
C LEU A 83 12.80 8.42 -6.36
N HIS A 84 14.07 8.07 -6.60
CA HIS A 84 14.88 7.25 -5.70
C HIS A 84 15.47 8.03 -4.53
N ASP A 85 15.60 9.35 -4.66
CA ASP A 85 16.21 10.20 -3.63
C ASP A 85 15.14 10.60 -2.59
N GLY A 86 14.74 9.63 -1.76
CA GLY A 86 13.76 9.74 -0.68
C GLY A 86 13.90 8.64 0.38
#